data_AF-A0A2S8NW12-F1
#
_entry.id   AF-A0A2S8NW12-F1
#
_cell.length_a   1.000
_cell.length_b   1.000
_cell.length_c   1.000
_cell.angle_alpha   90.00
_cell.angle_beta   90.00
_cell.angle_gamma   90.00
#
_symmetry.space_group_name_H-M   'P 1'
#
loop_
_entity.id
_entity.type
_entity.pdbx_description
1 polymer ?
#
loop_
_entity_poly.entity_id
_entity_poly.type
_entity_poly.pdbx_seq_one_letter_code
_entity_poly.pdbx_strand_id
1 'polypeptide(L)'
;MSRKAKTGIWVTVLVFLGIIVGCFIWYFNTASGERALKTMRSNNSGGLERVVKVYSNNGELIQTYDGKIDVEDTEYGNKVLFDLNGKRVVIYNATIVVEEK
;
A
#
# COMPACT_ATOMS: atom_id res chain seq x y z
N MET A 1 3.09 -45.94 9.63
CA MET A 1 3.80 -44.99 8.73
C MET A 1 5.30 -45.27 8.75
N SER A 2 5.91 -45.54 7.58
CA SER A 2 7.34 -45.93 7.52
C SER A 2 8.26 -44.78 7.93
N ARG A 3 9.47 -45.10 8.43
CA ARG A 3 10.48 -44.10 8.84
C ARG A 3 10.78 -43.09 7.72
N LYS A 4 10.80 -43.55 6.46
CA LYS A 4 10.99 -42.72 5.27
C LYS A 4 9.83 -41.73 5.04
N ALA A 5 8.59 -42.15 5.28
CA ALA A 5 7.41 -41.28 5.17
C ALA A 5 7.39 -40.18 6.25
N LYS A 6 7.79 -40.51 7.49
CA LYS A 6 7.95 -39.52 8.58
C LYS A 6 9.03 -38.49 8.24
N THR A 7 10.20 -38.93 7.74
CA THR A 7 11.27 -38.03 7.33
C THR A 7 10.85 -37.12 6.17
N GLY A 8 10.12 -37.64 5.18
CA GLY A 8 9.58 -36.83 4.09
C GLY A 8 8.66 -35.71 4.57
N ILE A 9 7.72 -36.02 5.48
CA ILE A 9 6.83 -35.01 6.08
C ILE A 9 7.62 -33.91 6.81
N TRP A 10 8.63 -34.27 7.61
CA TRP A 10 9.44 -33.30 8.33
C TRP A 10 10.24 -32.38 7.40
N VAL A 11 10.80 -32.92 6.31
CA VAL A 11 11.49 -32.12 5.30
C VAL A 11 10.54 -31.12 4.66
N THR A 12 9.33 -31.57 4.27
CA THR A 12 8.31 -30.68 3.71
C THR A 12 7.92 -29.56 4.68
N VAL A 13 7.67 -29.90 5.95
CA VAL A 13 7.33 -28.90 6.98
C VAL A 13 8.45 -27.86 7.14
N LEU A 14 9.72 -28.29 7.19
CA LEU A 14 10.86 -27.38 7.33
C LEU A 14 11.00 -26.44 6.13
N VAL A 15 10.78 -26.93 4.90
CA VAL A 15 10.79 -26.08 3.69
C VAL A 15 9.71 -25.02 3.76
N PHE A 16 8.46 -25.40 4.11
CA PHE A 16 7.39 -24.43 4.27
C PHE A 16 7.68 -23.40 5.36
N LEU A 17 8.24 -23.82 6.49
CA LEU A 17 8.62 -22.92 7.57
C LEU A 17 9.69 -21.92 7.12
N GLY A 18 10.69 -22.37 6.36
CA GLY A 18 11.72 -21.51 5.79
C GLY A 18 11.16 -20.46 4.83
N ILE A 19 10.20 -20.84 3.98
CA ILE A 19 9.50 -19.90 3.08
C ILE A 19 8.73 -18.85 3.87
N ILE A 20 7.96 -19.26 4.89
CA ILE A 20 7.19 -18.35 5.74
C ILE A 20 8.11 -17.34 6.44
N VAL A 21 9.21 -17.82 7.02
CA VAL A 21 10.21 -16.94 7.67
C VAL A 21 10.85 -16.00 6.66
N GLY A 22 11.21 -16.48 5.46
CA GLY A 22 11.77 -15.65 4.39
C GLY A 22 10.80 -14.54 3.95
N CYS A 23 9.52 -14.87 3.76
CA CYS A 23 8.49 -13.88 3.46
C CYS A 23 8.32 -12.87 4.61
N PHE A 24 8.33 -13.32 5.86
CA PHE A 24 8.26 -12.45 7.04
C PHE A 24 9.43 -11.46 7.07
N ILE A 25 10.66 -11.93 6.86
CA ILE A 25 11.84 -11.06 6.82
C ILE A 25 11.70 -10.04 5.69
N TRP A 26 11.24 -10.45 4.51
CA TRP A 26 11.07 -9.52 3.39
C TRP A 26 10.03 -8.43 3.68
N TYR A 27 8.86 -8.79 4.21
CA TYR A 27 7.79 -7.83 4.51
C TYR A 27 8.13 -6.87 5.66
N PHE A 28 8.79 -7.35 6.72
CA PHE A 28 8.99 -6.59 7.94
C PHE A 28 10.39 -6.01 8.12
N ASN A 29 11.35 -6.34 7.25
CA ASN A 29 12.74 -5.88 7.36
C ASN A 29 13.24 -5.12 6.14
N THR A 30 12.39 -4.88 5.14
CA THR A 30 12.74 -4.10 3.95
C THR A 30 11.79 -2.92 3.76
N ALA A 31 12.30 -1.78 3.32
CA ALA A 31 11.48 -0.61 3.03
C ALA A 31 10.43 -0.88 1.93
N SER A 32 10.76 -1.73 0.95
CA SER A 32 9.81 -2.19 -0.07
C SER A 32 8.69 -3.05 0.52
N GLY A 33 9.01 -3.91 1.51
CA GLY A 33 8.05 -4.76 2.20
C GLY A 33 7.08 -3.96 3.06
N GLU A 34 7.59 -2.96 3.79
CA GLU A 34 6.77 -2.01 4.55
C GLU A 34 5.82 -1.22 3.64
N ARG A 35 6.32 -0.74 2.49
CA ARG A 35 5.46 -0.08 1.48
C ARG A 35 4.40 -1.02 0.94
N ALA A 36 4.76 -2.26 0.61
CA ALA A 36 3.81 -3.26 0.14
C ALA A 36 2.72 -3.56 1.19
N LEU A 37 3.10 -3.69 2.47
CA LEU A 37 2.15 -3.82 3.58
C LEU A 37 1.21 -2.61 3.69
N LYS A 38 1.73 -1.38 3.54
CA LYS A 38 0.91 -0.16 3.55
C LYS A 38 -0.06 -0.13 2.37
N THR A 39 0.38 -0.48 1.16
CA THR A 39 -0.50 -0.60 -0.01
C THR A 39 -1.60 -1.63 0.25
N MET A 40 -1.25 -2.82 0.75
CA MET A 40 -2.24 -3.85 1.09
C MET A 40 -3.24 -3.38 2.14
N ARG A 41 -2.76 -2.66 3.17
CA ARG A 41 -3.64 -2.07 4.19
C ARG A 41 -4.58 -1.04 3.58
N SER A 42 -4.05 -0.07 2.83
CA SER A 42 -4.83 0.97 2.12
C SER A 42 -5.95 0.34 1.30
N ASN A 43 -5.63 -0.64 0.46
CA ASN A 43 -6.59 -1.30 -0.41
C ASN A 43 -7.69 -2.03 0.40
N ASN A 44 -7.32 -2.75 1.45
CA ASN A 44 -8.27 -3.53 2.25
C ASN A 44 -9.12 -2.67 3.19
N SER A 45 -8.59 -1.56 3.68
CA SER A 45 -9.32 -0.68 4.58
C SER A 45 -10.13 0.40 3.85
N GLY A 46 -10.00 0.53 2.53
CA GLY A 46 -10.61 1.62 1.77
C GLY A 46 -9.91 2.96 2.00
N GLY A 47 -8.57 2.93 2.08
CA GLY A 47 -7.71 4.08 2.31
C GLY A 47 -7.02 4.09 3.68
N LEU A 48 -6.07 5.02 3.84
CA LEU A 48 -5.41 5.37 5.11
C LEU A 48 -5.75 6.80 5.49
N GLU A 49 -5.61 7.15 6.77
CA GLU A 49 -5.75 8.54 7.23
C GLU A 49 -4.65 9.40 6.60
N ARG A 50 -5.04 10.29 5.69
CA ARG A 50 -4.13 11.11 4.90
C ARG A 50 -4.66 12.53 4.75
N VAL A 51 -3.73 13.46 4.60
CA VAL A 51 -3.99 14.83 4.15
C VAL A 51 -3.50 14.97 2.71
N VAL A 52 -4.40 15.31 1.80
CA VAL A 52 -4.08 15.59 0.39
C VAL A 52 -4.11 17.10 0.19
N LYS A 53 -2.97 17.67 -0.19
CA LYS A 53 -2.81 19.09 -0.52
C LYS A 53 -2.65 19.24 -2.02
N VAL A 54 -3.50 20.06 -2.63
CA VAL A 54 -3.49 20.34 -4.07
C VAL A 54 -2.98 21.74 -4.29
N TYR A 55 -1.95 21.87 -5.13
CA TYR A 55 -1.30 23.13 -5.43
C TYR A 55 -1.55 23.56 -6.86
N SER A 56 -1.60 24.88 -7.07
CA SER A 56 -1.60 25.49 -8.37
C SER A 56 -0.24 25.30 -9.06
N ASN A 57 -0.20 25.57 -10.37
CA ASN A 57 1.06 25.58 -11.12
C ASN A 57 2.05 26.64 -10.62
N ASN A 58 1.58 27.62 -9.85
CA ASN A 58 2.41 28.65 -9.22
C ASN A 58 2.86 28.24 -7.80
N GLY A 59 2.52 27.04 -7.33
CA GLY A 59 2.86 26.54 -5.99
C GLY A 59 1.93 27.02 -4.86
N GLU A 60 0.81 27.66 -5.20
CA GLU A 60 -0.17 28.12 -4.21
C GLU A 60 -1.11 26.97 -3.80
N LEU A 61 -1.38 26.81 -2.50
CA LEU A 61 -2.33 25.81 -2.01
C LEU A 61 -3.75 26.18 -2.45
N ILE A 62 -4.38 25.34 -3.27
CA ILE A 62 -5.75 25.53 -3.76
C ILE A 62 -6.75 24.83 -2.84
N GLN A 63 -6.44 23.60 -2.43
CA GLN A 63 -7.40 22.77 -1.71
C GLN A 63 -6.68 21.77 -0.81
N THR A 64 -7.30 21.48 0.34
CA THR A 64 -6.90 20.41 1.25
C THR A 64 -8.06 19.43 1.41
N TYR A 65 -7.75 18.14 1.37
CA TYR A 65 -8.64 17.05 1.74
C TYR A 65 -8.04 16.32 2.92
N ASP A 66 -8.88 15.95 3.88
CA ASP A 66 -8.46 15.25 5.09
C ASP A 66 -9.43 14.09 5.36
N GLY A 67 -8.87 12.90 5.51
CA GLY A 67 -9.58 11.74 6.01
C GLY A 67 -8.98 10.44 5.49
N LYS A 68 -9.79 9.39 5.51
CA LYS A 68 -9.41 8.08 5.01
C LYS A 68 -9.49 8.05 3.48
N ILE A 69 -8.32 8.07 2.85
CA ILE A 69 -8.17 8.28 1.41
C ILE A 69 -7.31 7.16 0.85
N ASP A 70 -7.79 6.50 -0.20
CA ASP A 70 -6.99 5.62 -1.06
C ASP A 70 -6.66 6.37 -2.35
N VAL A 71 -5.39 6.62 -2.60
CA VAL A 71 -4.95 7.44 -3.73
C VAL A 71 -4.55 6.53 -4.87
N GLU A 72 -5.19 6.74 -6.02
CA GLU A 72 -4.84 6.09 -7.28
C GLU A 72 -4.33 7.15 -8.27
N ASP A 73 -3.10 6.97 -8.72
CA ASP A 73 -2.49 7.75 -9.79
C ASP A 73 -2.51 6.97 -11.11
N THR A 74 -2.52 7.69 -12.22
CA THR A 74 -2.36 7.07 -13.54
C THR A 74 -0.90 6.91 -13.91
N GLU A 75 -0.59 5.93 -14.74
CA GLU A 75 0.75 5.69 -15.31
C GLU A 75 1.42 6.95 -15.91
N TYR A 76 0.63 7.88 -16.46
CA TYR A 76 1.11 9.13 -17.04
C TYR A 76 1.24 10.30 -16.06
N GLY A 77 0.92 10.10 -14.77
CA GLY A 77 1.05 11.09 -13.70
C GLY A 77 0.15 12.33 -13.81
N ASN A 78 -0.71 12.40 -14.83
CA ASN A 78 -1.51 13.58 -15.15
C ASN A 78 -2.89 13.57 -14.47
N LYS A 79 -3.25 12.49 -13.78
CA LYS A 79 -4.53 12.31 -13.12
C LYS A 79 -4.34 11.56 -11.80
N VAL A 80 -4.95 12.10 -10.75
CA VAL A 80 -5.09 11.43 -9.45
C VAL A 80 -6.57 11.37 -9.10
N LEU A 81 -7.02 10.24 -8.57
CA LEU A 81 -8.37 10.08 -8.06
C LEU A 81 -8.37 9.41 -6.69
N PHE A 82 -9.37 9.74 -5.89
CA PHE A 82 -9.63 9.11 -4.62
C PHE A 82 -11.09 9.30 -4.22
N ASP A 83 -11.59 8.42 -3.36
CA ASP A 83 -12.92 8.52 -2.78
C ASP A 83 -12.83 9.07 -1.35
N LEU A 84 -13.70 10.03 -1.02
CA LEU A 84 -13.80 10.63 0.31
C LEU A 84 -15.28 10.83 0.65
N ASN A 85 -15.74 10.28 1.77
CA ASN A 85 -17.12 10.39 2.25
C ASN A 85 -18.18 10.03 1.19
N GLY A 86 -17.91 8.98 0.41
CA GLY A 86 -18.81 8.49 -0.66
C GLY A 86 -18.81 9.34 -1.94
N LYS A 87 -17.93 10.35 -2.04
CA LYS A 87 -17.74 11.16 -3.25
C LYS A 87 -16.39 10.88 -3.87
N ARG A 88 -16.36 10.77 -5.20
CA ARG A 88 -15.13 10.66 -5.96
C ARG A 88 -14.57 12.04 -6.29
N VAL A 89 -13.31 12.25 -5.95
CA VAL A 89 -12.52 13.42 -6.36
C VAL A 89 -11.58 12.97 -7.47
N VAL A 90 -11.53 13.74 -8.57
CA VAL A 90 -10.61 13.52 -9.69
C VAL A 90 -9.91 14.83 -9.98
N ILE A 91 -8.58 14.82 -9.95
CA ILE A 91 -7.75 16.00 -10.16
C ILE A 91 -6.87 15.74 -11.38
N TYR A 92 -6.86 16.70 -12.31
CA TYR A 92 -6.06 16.65 -13.53
C TYR A 92 -4.97 17.71 -13.49
N ASN A 93 -3.77 17.35 -13.91
CA ASN A 93 -2.65 18.27 -14.18
C ASN A 93 -2.35 19.24 -13.02
N ALA A 94 -2.33 18.75 -11.77
CA ALA A 94 -2.00 19.55 -10.60
C ALA A 94 -0.92 18.89 -9.76
N THR A 95 -0.13 19.71 -9.04
CA THR A 95 0.82 19.22 -8.06
C THR A 95 0.07 18.79 -6.80
N ILE A 96 0.29 17.55 -6.36
CA ILE A 96 -0.41 16.97 -5.22
C ILE A 96 0.61 16.42 -4.24
N VAL A 97 0.45 16.76 -2.97
CA VAL A 97 1.22 16.18 -1.86
C VAL A 97 0.27 15.40 -0.99
N VAL A 98 0.60 14.13 -0.74
CA VAL A 98 -0.19 13.21 0.07
C VAL A 98 0.64 12.82 1.29
N GLU A 99 0.15 13.16 2.47
CA GLU A 99 0.83 12.87 3.75
C GLU A 99 -0.05 11.93 4.57
N GLU A 100 0.51 10.80 5.01
CA GLU A 100 -0.13 9.90 5.98
C GLU A 100 0.02 10.49 7.40
N LYS A 101 -1.02 10.35 8.24
CA LYS A 101 -1.03 10.81 9.64
C LYS A 101 -0.41 9.81 10.61
#